data_AF-A0A969Z4Q0-F1
#
_entry.id   AF-A0A969Z4Q0-F1
#
_cell.length_a   1.000
_cell.length_b   1.000
_cell.length_c   1.000
_cell.angle_alpha   90.00
_cell.angle_beta   90.00
_cell.angle_gamma   90.00
#
_symmetry.space_group_name_H-M   'P 1'
#
loop_
_entity.id
_entity.type
_entity.pdbx_description
1 polymer ?
#
loop_
_entity_poly.entity_id
_entity_poly.type
_entity_poly.pdbx_seq_one_letter_code
_entity_poly.pdbx_strand_id
1 'polypeptide(L)'
;EKMERWKEAFHRLLNGHNKAIDDVNYGIRLSEIIDYIIEKIEQKYPIYKSEVVKLKEWFNYKNIDILSLEQKETTIKELFKMLKANSRTANLKFLGQSDRFGRLEKINIKKAKIIHQSITGIWESEDEF
;
A
#
# COMPACT_ATOMS: atom_id res chain seq x y z
N GLU A 1 4.89 -6.95 -18.49
CA GLU A 1 6.33 -6.72 -18.28
C GLU A 1 6.73 -6.37 -16.83
N LYS A 2 6.41 -5.20 -16.25
CA LYS A 2 6.91 -4.84 -14.89
C LYS A 2 6.44 -5.79 -13.77
N MET A 3 5.15 -6.13 -13.72
CA MET A 3 4.61 -7.03 -12.67
C MET A 3 5.16 -8.47 -12.75
N GLU A 4 5.51 -8.94 -13.95
CA GLU A 4 6.10 -10.25 -14.15
C GLU A 4 7.53 -10.31 -13.59
N ARG A 5 8.29 -9.22 -13.72
CA ARG A 5 9.61 -9.05 -13.09
C ARG A 5 9.52 -9.01 -11.57
N TRP A 6 8.44 -8.50 -10.99
CA TRP A 6 8.28 -8.48 -9.53
C TRP A 6 7.90 -9.82 -8.91
N LYS A 7 7.58 -10.84 -9.72
CA LYS A 7 7.18 -12.17 -9.24
C LYS A 7 8.17 -12.75 -8.21
N GLU A 8 9.45 -12.72 -8.52
CA GLU A 8 10.50 -13.26 -7.62
C GLU A 8 10.65 -12.43 -6.35
N ALA A 9 10.51 -11.10 -6.46
CA ALA A 9 10.54 -10.20 -5.32
C ALA A 9 9.35 -10.44 -4.37
N PHE A 10 8.13 -10.60 -4.92
CA PHE A 10 6.97 -10.96 -4.10
C PHE A 10 7.10 -12.36 -3.49
N HIS A 11 7.62 -13.32 -4.25
CA HIS A 11 7.85 -14.67 -3.73
C HIS A 11 8.82 -14.64 -2.54
N ARG A 12 9.88 -13.85 -2.61
CA ARG A 12 10.82 -13.64 -1.50
C ARG A 12 10.14 -12.91 -0.32
N LEU A 13 9.47 -11.78 -0.59
CA LEU A 13 8.84 -10.93 0.42
C LEU A 13 7.75 -11.66 1.24
N LEU A 14 6.93 -12.48 0.57
CA LEU A 14 5.74 -13.10 1.15
C LEU A 14 6.00 -14.54 1.63
N ASN A 15 6.88 -15.29 0.95
CA ASN A 15 7.12 -16.70 1.25
C ASN A 15 8.51 -16.97 1.86
N GLY A 16 9.39 -15.97 1.97
CA GLY A 16 10.70 -16.10 2.63
C GLY A 16 11.75 -16.89 1.84
N HIS A 17 11.55 -17.13 0.55
CA HIS A 17 12.48 -17.89 -0.28
C HIS A 17 13.54 -16.98 -0.94
N ASN A 18 14.71 -16.88 -0.31
CA ASN A 18 15.79 -15.94 -0.69
C ASN A 18 16.62 -16.34 -1.93
N LYS A 19 16.44 -17.54 -2.49
CA LYS A 19 17.33 -18.08 -3.53
C LYS A 19 17.02 -17.63 -4.96
N ALA A 20 15.85 -17.01 -5.20
CA ALA A 20 15.40 -16.69 -6.55
C ALA A 20 15.94 -15.35 -7.09
N ILE A 21 16.45 -14.48 -6.21
CA ILE A 21 16.87 -13.12 -6.57
C ILE A 21 17.96 -12.63 -5.61
N ASP A 22 19.03 -12.05 -6.15
CA ASP A 22 20.10 -11.43 -5.36
C ASP A 22 19.62 -10.15 -4.65
N ASP A 23 20.31 -9.78 -3.58
CA ASP A 23 19.93 -8.67 -2.70
C ASP A 23 19.90 -7.31 -3.39
N VAL A 24 20.76 -7.08 -4.38
CA VAL A 24 20.83 -5.82 -5.12
C VAL A 24 19.61 -5.67 -6.01
N ASN A 25 19.36 -6.66 -6.87
CA ASN A 25 18.19 -6.65 -7.75
C ASN A 25 16.88 -6.69 -6.95
N TYR A 26 16.87 -7.40 -5.82
CA TYR A 26 15.73 -7.41 -4.91
C TYR A 26 15.44 -6.01 -4.36
N GLY A 27 16.45 -5.30 -3.86
CA GLY A 27 16.30 -3.95 -3.34
C GLY A 27 15.79 -2.95 -4.37
N ILE A 28 16.25 -3.05 -5.62
CA ILE A 28 15.76 -2.24 -6.75
C ILE A 28 14.28 -2.54 -7.00
N ARG A 29 13.91 -3.82 -7.10
CA ARG A 29 12.51 -4.23 -7.34
C ARG A 29 11.59 -3.78 -6.19
N LEU A 30 12.04 -3.83 -4.94
CA LEU A 30 11.25 -3.31 -3.81
C LEU A 30 11.03 -1.79 -3.91
N SER A 31 12.05 -1.01 -4.29
CA SER A 31 11.88 0.44 -4.52
C SER A 31 10.83 0.70 -5.61
N GLU A 32 10.93 0.00 -6.75
CA GLU A 32 9.97 0.14 -7.85
C GLU A 32 8.53 -0.21 -7.42
N ILE A 33 8.37 -1.25 -6.59
CA ILE A 33 7.06 -1.65 -6.06
C ILE A 33 6.50 -0.56 -5.15
N ILE A 34 7.31 0.04 -4.27
CA ILE A 34 6.87 1.14 -3.38
C ILE A 34 6.41 2.33 -4.21
N ASP A 35 7.23 2.77 -5.18
CA ASP A 35 6.88 3.89 -6.08
C ASP A 35 5.55 3.61 -6.79
N TYR A 36 5.40 2.41 -7.34
CA TYR A 36 4.18 2.00 -8.02
C TYR A 36 2.95 2.00 -7.11
N ILE A 37 3.09 1.50 -5.88
CA ILE A 37 1.98 1.51 -4.91
C ILE A 37 1.58 2.96 -4.63
N ILE A 38 2.54 3.85 -4.34
CA ILE A 38 2.27 5.27 -4.04
C ILE A 38 1.56 5.95 -5.23
N GLU A 39 2.04 5.74 -6.45
CA GLU A 39 1.40 6.27 -7.66
C GLU A 39 -0.04 5.75 -7.82
N LYS A 40 -0.28 4.47 -7.52
CA LYS A 40 -1.63 3.89 -7.60
C LYS A 40 -2.56 4.42 -6.52
N ILE A 41 -2.06 4.66 -5.31
CA ILE A 41 -2.84 5.28 -4.23
C ILE A 41 -3.29 6.66 -4.66
N GLU A 42 -2.37 7.48 -5.19
CA GLU A 42 -2.68 8.83 -5.66
C GLU A 42 -3.73 8.84 -6.77
N GLN A 43 -3.62 7.92 -7.74
CA GLN A 43 -4.51 7.88 -8.90
C GLN A 43 -5.89 7.29 -8.58
N LYS A 44 -5.96 6.24 -7.76
CA LYS A 44 -7.18 5.44 -7.59
C LYS A 44 -7.90 5.66 -6.26
N TYR A 45 -7.23 6.23 -5.26
CA TYR A 45 -7.78 6.37 -3.92
C TYR A 45 -7.73 7.83 -3.44
N PRO A 46 -8.64 8.69 -3.94
CA PRO A 46 -8.69 10.11 -3.57
C PRO A 46 -8.78 10.35 -2.06
N ILE A 47 -9.34 9.38 -1.34
CA ILE A 47 -9.52 9.42 0.11
C ILE A 47 -8.19 9.48 0.90
N TYR A 48 -7.08 9.04 0.29
CA TYR A 48 -5.74 9.05 0.87
C TYR A 48 -4.86 10.20 0.35
N LYS A 49 -5.42 11.21 -0.32
CA LYS A 49 -4.62 12.27 -0.96
C LYS A 49 -3.65 12.96 0.01
N SER A 50 -4.08 13.28 1.23
CA SER A 50 -3.23 13.88 2.26
C SER A 50 -2.10 12.97 2.73
N GLU A 51 -2.38 11.68 2.83
CA GLU A 51 -1.45 10.63 3.23
C GLU A 51 -0.42 10.40 2.14
N VAL A 52 -0.82 10.41 0.86
CA VAL A 52 0.10 10.29 -0.28
C VAL A 52 1.13 11.42 -0.29
N VAL A 53 0.72 12.67 -0.05
CA VAL A 53 1.66 13.80 0.01
C VAL A 53 2.73 13.54 1.07
N LYS A 54 2.30 13.13 2.26
CA LYS A 54 3.21 12.77 3.35
C LYS A 54 4.14 11.61 2.99
N LEU A 55 3.60 10.53 2.39
CA LEU A 55 4.41 9.40 1.94
C LEU A 55 5.49 9.86 0.94
N LYS A 56 5.13 10.68 -0.04
CA LYS A 56 6.08 11.21 -1.03
C LYS A 56 7.18 12.06 -0.40
N GLU A 57 6.83 12.92 0.55
CA GLU A 57 7.81 13.71 1.30
C GLU A 57 8.78 12.82 2.08
N TRP A 58 8.30 11.75 2.72
CA TRP A 58 9.11 10.88 3.57
C TRP A 58 10.01 9.92 2.81
N PHE A 59 9.52 9.36 1.71
CA PHE A 59 10.33 8.49 0.85
C PHE A 59 11.32 9.27 -0.02
N ASN A 60 11.41 10.60 0.17
CA ASN A 60 12.15 11.51 -0.70
C ASN A 60 11.87 11.16 -2.17
N TYR A 61 10.58 11.08 -2.50
CA TYR A 61 10.01 10.46 -3.71
C TYR A 61 10.99 10.39 -4.89
N LYS A 62 11.32 9.16 -5.32
CA LYS A 62 12.40 8.78 -6.26
C LYS A 62 13.84 8.68 -5.71
N ASN A 63 14.05 8.84 -4.39
CA ASN A 63 15.33 8.54 -3.70
C ASN A 63 15.13 7.52 -2.56
N ILE A 64 14.43 6.42 -2.84
CA ILE A 64 14.11 5.34 -1.87
C ILE A 64 15.36 4.52 -1.49
N ASP A 65 16.50 4.77 -2.13
CA ASP A 65 17.75 4.03 -1.91
C ASP A 65 18.38 4.24 -0.53
N ILE A 66 17.86 5.19 0.25
CA ILE A 66 18.27 5.44 1.64
C ILE A 66 17.75 4.34 2.58
N LEU A 67 16.68 3.62 2.21
CA LEU A 67 16.09 2.59 3.06
C LEU A 67 16.85 1.26 2.97
N SER A 68 17.02 0.60 4.11
CA SER A 68 17.50 -0.78 4.15
C SER A 68 16.52 -1.75 3.48
N LEU A 69 16.99 -2.92 3.05
CA LEU A 69 16.13 -3.96 2.49
C LEU A 69 14.96 -4.29 3.41
N GLU A 70 15.23 -4.49 4.70
CA GLU A 70 14.20 -4.80 5.70
C GLU A 70 13.17 -3.66 5.85
N GLN A 71 13.61 -2.40 5.79
CA GLN A 71 12.71 -1.25 5.82
C GLN A 71 11.83 -1.19 4.56
N LYS A 72 12.38 -1.50 3.39
CA LYS A 72 11.60 -1.58 2.14
C LYS A 72 10.56 -2.69 2.21
N GLU A 73 10.92 -3.87 2.69
CA GLU A 73 9.99 -4.99 2.89
C GLU A 73 8.85 -4.62 3.85
N THR A 74 9.21 -4.04 4.99
CA THR A 74 8.25 -3.61 6.02
C THR A 74 7.32 -2.55 5.46
N THR A 75 7.85 -1.58 4.71
CA THR A 75 7.06 -0.55 4.04
C THR A 75 5.99 -1.16 3.14
N ILE A 76 6.35 -2.10 2.26
CA ILE A 76 5.37 -2.73 1.35
C ILE A 76 4.29 -3.48 2.14
N LYS A 77 4.69 -4.24 3.16
CA LYS A 77 3.75 -4.98 4.02
C LYS A 77 2.77 -4.04 4.74
N GLU A 78 3.25 -2.92 5.25
CA GLU A 78 2.40 -1.91 5.92
C GLU A 78 1.48 -1.18 4.93
N LEU A 79 1.97 -0.83 3.73
CA LEU A 79 1.13 -0.27 2.67
C LEU A 79 0.01 -1.22 2.27
N PHE A 80 0.27 -2.53 2.16
CA PHE A 80 -0.78 -3.53 1.91
C PHE A 80 -1.80 -3.64 3.05
N LYS A 81 -1.38 -3.47 4.30
CA LYS A 81 -2.32 -3.40 5.44
C LYS A 81 -3.23 -2.18 5.33
N MET A 82 -2.68 -1.03 4.96
CA MET A 82 -3.45 0.21 4.76
C MET A 82 -4.46 0.10 3.62
N LEU A 83 -4.09 -0.56 2.51
CA LEU A 83 -4.97 -0.69 1.33
C LEU A 83 -6.00 -1.81 1.44
N LYS A 84 -5.92 -2.63 2.49
CA LYS A 84 -6.93 -3.64 2.75
C LYS A 84 -8.22 -2.95 3.17
N ALA A 85 -9.36 -3.39 2.61
CA ALA A 85 -10.68 -2.90 2.97
C ALA A 85 -11.13 -3.42 4.36
N ASN A 86 -10.41 -3.04 5.41
CA ASN A 86 -10.76 -3.31 6.80
C ASN A 86 -10.26 -2.18 7.71
N SER A 87 -10.50 -2.29 9.01
CA SER A 87 -10.10 -1.29 10.00
C SER A 87 -8.60 -1.27 10.31
N ARG A 88 -7.78 -2.07 9.62
CA ARG A 88 -6.33 -2.09 9.88
C ARG A 88 -5.70 -0.83 9.29
N THR A 89 -4.66 -0.38 9.95
CA THR A 89 -3.88 0.80 9.57
C THR A 89 -2.41 0.41 9.41
N ALA A 90 -1.65 1.23 8.70
CA ALA A 90 -0.21 1.04 8.55
C ALA A 90 0.53 1.56 9.78
N ASN A 91 1.47 0.78 10.29
CA ASN A 91 2.40 1.21 11.31
C ASN A 91 3.73 1.65 10.68
N LEU A 92 3.90 2.96 10.54
CA LEU A 92 5.09 3.56 9.95
C LEU A 92 6.00 4.22 11.01
N LYS A 93 5.92 3.81 12.28
CA LYS A 93 6.78 4.33 13.37
C LYS A 93 8.27 4.23 13.08
N PHE A 94 8.69 3.18 12.37
CA PHE A 94 10.09 3.00 11.97
C PHE A 94 10.61 4.08 11.01
N LEU A 95 9.72 4.83 10.37
CA LEU A 95 10.02 6.01 9.55
C LEU A 95 9.78 7.33 10.31
N GLY A 96 9.64 7.26 11.65
CA GLY A 96 9.32 8.41 12.49
C GLY A 96 7.84 8.85 12.43
N GLN A 97 6.94 7.99 11.94
CA GLN A 97 5.53 8.33 11.69
C GLN A 97 4.55 7.71 12.69
N SER A 98 3.26 7.93 12.44
CA SER A 98 2.19 7.33 13.22
C SER A 98 2.15 5.81 13.05
N ASP A 99 1.73 5.13 14.11
CA ASP A 99 1.37 3.72 14.11
C ASP A 99 -0.02 3.42 13.53
N ARG A 100 -0.80 4.46 13.24
CA ARG A 100 -2.17 4.39 12.70
C ARG A 100 -2.30 5.17 11.40
N PHE A 101 -1.29 5.06 10.53
CA PHE A 101 -1.28 5.75 9.26
C PHE A 101 -2.39 5.23 8.33
N GLY A 102 -3.09 6.14 7.65
CA GLY A 102 -4.24 5.82 6.78
C GLY A 102 -5.60 5.72 7.50
N ARG A 103 -5.72 6.16 8.76
CA ARG A 103 -7.01 6.16 9.46
C ARG A 103 -7.92 7.29 8.97
N LEU A 104 -9.14 6.94 8.55
CA LEU A 104 -10.13 7.86 7.97
C LEU A 104 -11.01 8.60 9.01
N GLU A 105 -10.48 8.88 10.20
CA GLU A 105 -11.25 9.34 11.37
C GLU A 105 -11.96 10.70 11.20
N LYS A 106 -11.50 11.53 10.24
CA LYS A 106 -12.02 12.89 10.04
C LYS A 106 -12.83 13.05 8.75
N ILE A 107 -13.20 11.96 8.09
CA ILE A 107 -13.91 12.02 6.82
C ILE A 107 -15.42 12.05 7.08
N ASN A 108 -16.05 13.16 6.71
CA ASN A 108 -17.49 13.33 6.80
C ASN A 108 -18.15 12.96 5.47
N ILE A 109 -18.92 11.88 5.47
CA ILE A 109 -19.61 11.36 4.28
C ILE A 109 -20.95 12.09 4.16
N LYS A 110 -21.09 12.95 3.16
CA LYS A 110 -22.30 13.75 2.92
C LYS A 110 -23.31 13.10 1.99
N LYS A 111 -22.83 12.19 1.14
CA LYS A 111 -23.62 11.43 0.17
C LYS A 111 -23.01 10.05 0.07
N ALA A 112 -23.83 9.01 0.16
CA ALA A 112 -23.37 7.64 0.04
C ALA A 112 -24.40 6.75 -0.65
N LYS A 113 -23.88 5.71 -1.28
CA LYS A 113 -24.67 4.59 -1.79
C LYS A 113 -24.43 3.40 -0.88
N ILE A 114 -25.49 2.85 -0.31
CA ILE A 114 -25.46 1.63 0.47
C ILE A 114 -25.65 0.48 -0.50
N ILE A 115 -24.64 -0.39 -0.61
CA ILE A 115 -24.69 -1.56 -1.48
C ILE A 115 -24.98 -2.79 -0.62
N HIS A 116 -26.14 -3.39 -0.83
CA HIS A 116 -26.56 -4.62 -0.19
C HIS A 116 -26.19 -5.79 -1.09
N GLN A 117 -25.23 -6.61 -0.67
CA GLN A 117 -24.74 -7.75 -1.43
C GLN A 117 -25.24 -9.07 -0.84
N SER A 118 -25.65 -9.99 -1.70
CA SER A 118 -25.85 -11.40 -1.32
C SER A 118 -24.54 -12.04 -0.81
N ILE A 119 -24.62 -13.20 -0.15
CA ILE A 119 -23.45 -13.89 0.44
C ILE A 119 -22.33 -14.10 -0.59
N THR A 120 -22.68 -14.37 -1.85
CA THR A 120 -21.73 -14.58 -2.94
C THR A 120 -21.35 -13.29 -3.68
N GLY A 121 -22.03 -12.17 -3.41
CA GLY A 121 -21.87 -10.91 -4.12
C GLY A 121 -22.41 -10.91 -5.56
N ILE A 122 -23.18 -11.93 -5.98
CA ILE A 122 -23.73 -12.01 -7.34
C ILE A 122 -24.94 -11.08 -7.50
N TRP A 123 -25.81 -11.06 -6.49
CA TRP A 123 -26.98 -10.20 -6.43
C TRP A 123 -26.70 -8.99 -5.56
N GLU A 124 -27.04 -7.81 -6.06
CA GLU A 124 -26.84 -6.53 -5.40
C GLU A 124 -28.12 -5.69 -5.50
N SER A 125 -28.43 -4.97 -4.42
CA SER A 125 -29.40 -3.86 -4.43
C SER A 125 -28.76 -2.63 -3.82
N GLU A 126 -29.24 -1.45 -4.19
CA GLU A 126 -28.60 -0.19 -3.81
C GLU A 126 -29.62 0.82 -3.29
N ASP A 127 -29.24 1.52 -2.24
CA ASP A 127 -29.98 2.65 -1.65
C ASP A 127 -29.05 3.87 -1.57
N GLU A 128 -29.62 5.09 -1.57
CA GLU A 128 -28.85 6.35 -1.54
C GLU A 128 -29.34 7.28 -0.41
N PHE A 129 -28.41 8.01 0.22
CA PHE A 129 -28.71 9.13 1.13
C PHE A 129 -27.70 10.26 1.02
#